data_AF-A0A6G1RNV5-F1
#
_entry.id   AF-A0A6G1RNV5-F1
#
_cell.length_a   1.000
_cell.length_b   1.000
_cell.length_c   1.000
_cell.angle_alpha   90.00
_cell.angle_beta   90.00
_cell.angle_gamma   90.00
#
_symmetry.space_group_name_H-M   'P 1'
#
loop_
_entity.id
_entity.type
_entity.pdbx_description
1 polymer ?
#
loop_
_entity_poly.entity_id
_entity_poly.type
_entity_poly.pdbx_seq_one_letter_code
_entity_poly.pdbx_strand_id
1 'polypeptide(L)'
;YILVTNRCEKHNLKYINFLMHLNIFCVFDFDELSNVSGLCSKYKEHHTTRLYLLQDFSNESKTGNPSSQKHLSLFDQTSWIFCNGRSDFRGNEESCDEITWIRTKKKYLKKAVTRICDEILPHRSFIVLFLLLSPVQKPLVDTFQEFYTEMNGTEYIVCIAESKENYNKWANLAQVSCSIETLEQCSVVGMKLSHIDATIRA
;
A
#
# COMPACT_ATOMS: atom_id res chain seq x y z
N TYR A 1 8.78 6.19 -2.78
CA TYR A 1 8.08 4.91 -2.86
C TYR A 1 6.65 5.06 -2.36
N ILE A 2 5.72 4.31 -2.95
CA ILE A 2 4.39 4.04 -2.40
C ILE A 2 4.38 2.57 -2.01
N LEU A 3 3.99 2.25 -0.78
CA LEU A 3 3.88 0.86 -0.33
C LEU A 3 2.43 0.42 -0.36
N VAL A 4 2.14 -0.76 -0.89
CA VAL A 4 0.84 -1.43 -0.79
C VAL A 4 1.06 -2.75 -0.08
N THR A 5 0.39 -2.96 1.06
CA THR A 5 0.65 -4.12 1.93
C THR A 5 -0.62 -4.64 2.59
N ASN A 6 -0.58 -5.91 2.99
CA ASN A 6 -1.55 -6.52 3.88
C ASN A 6 -0.89 -6.93 5.21
N ARG A 7 -1.65 -7.65 6.04
CA ARG A 7 -1.24 -8.07 7.39
C ARG A 7 0.14 -8.69 7.39
N CYS A 8 1.01 -8.15 8.24
CA CYS A 8 2.31 -8.71 8.54
C CYS A 8 2.22 -9.53 9.83
N GLU A 9 2.56 -10.81 9.76
CA GLU A 9 2.61 -11.63 10.97
C GLU A 9 3.74 -11.20 11.92
N LYS A 10 3.50 -11.34 13.23
CA LYS A 10 4.44 -10.90 14.27
C LYS A 10 5.86 -11.42 14.08
N HIS A 11 6.01 -12.66 13.61
CA HIS A 11 7.31 -13.29 13.40
C HIS A 11 8.10 -12.66 12.23
N ASN A 12 7.41 -11.99 11.29
CA ASN A 12 7.98 -11.30 10.14
C ASN A 12 8.31 -9.84 10.40
N LEU A 13 7.71 -9.21 11.43
CA LEU A 13 7.97 -7.80 11.79
C LEU A 13 9.44 -7.50 12.15
N LYS A 14 10.25 -8.51 12.47
CA LYS A 14 11.70 -8.34 12.70
C LYS A 14 12.53 -8.23 11.41
N TYR A 15 11.94 -8.54 10.26
CA TYR A 15 12.59 -8.58 8.95
C TYR A 15 12.08 -7.50 7.98
N ILE A 16 11.45 -6.46 8.51
CA ILE A 16 10.91 -5.33 7.72
C ILE A 16 11.74 -4.05 7.91
N ASN A 17 12.96 -4.13 8.44
CA ASN A 17 13.82 -2.96 8.64
C ASN A 17 14.24 -2.33 7.32
N PHE A 18 14.28 -3.10 6.23
CA PHE A 18 14.54 -2.56 4.91
C PHE A 18 13.56 -1.45 4.52
N LEU A 19 12.30 -1.52 4.98
CA LEU A 19 11.30 -0.47 4.76
C LEU A 19 11.71 0.85 5.44
N MET A 20 12.47 0.79 6.54
CA MET A 20 12.99 1.98 7.23
C MET A 20 14.05 2.72 6.42
N HIS A 21 14.63 2.07 5.40
CA HIS A 21 15.64 2.67 4.53
C HIS A 21 15.04 3.24 3.24
N LEU A 22 13.74 3.06 3.02
CA LEU A 22 13.04 3.57 1.85
C LEU A 22 12.46 4.95 2.13
N ASN A 23 12.58 5.86 1.16
CA ASN A 23 11.82 7.12 1.19
C ASN A 23 10.36 6.86 0.80
N ILE A 24 9.53 6.48 1.78
CA ILE A 24 8.12 6.14 1.59
C ILE A 24 7.24 7.40 1.72
N PHE A 25 6.58 7.75 0.61
CA PHE A 25 5.63 8.86 0.55
C PHE A 25 4.32 8.49 1.24
N CYS A 26 3.72 7.36 0.84
CA CYS A 26 2.51 6.86 1.48
C CYS A 26 2.44 5.32 1.49
N VAL A 27 1.58 4.81 2.37
CA VAL A 27 1.30 3.37 2.53
C VAL A 27 -0.19 3.15 2.37
N PHE A 28 -0.58 2.23 1.49
CA PHE A 28 -1.91 1.63 1.41
C PHE A 28 -1.90 0.33 2.22
N ASP A 29 -2.39 0.39 3.45
CA ASP A 29 -2.34 -0.69 4.42
C ASP A 29 -3.72 -1.33 4.60
N PHE A 30 -3.83 -2.62 4.28
CA PHE A 30 -5.06 -3.38 4.38
C PHE A 30 -5.23 -4.14 5.71
N ASP A 31 -4.32 -3.95 6.68
CA ASP A 31 -4.42 -4.58 7.99
C ASP A 31 -4.99 -3.63 9.05
N GLU A 32 -6.21 -3.94 9.50
CA GLU A 32 -6.92 -3.21 10.55
C GLU A 32 -6.15 -3.16 11.89
N LEU A 33 -5.24 -4.12 12.14
CA LEU A 33 -4.44 -4.23 13.35
C LEU A 33 -3.08 -3.55 13.22
N SER A 34 -2.76 -2.97 12.06
CA SER A 34 -1.40 -2.51 11.75
C SER A 34 -0.91 -1.43 12.71
N ASN A 35 -1.79 -0.54 13.19
CA ASN A 35 -1.43 0.50 14.15
C ASN A 35 -1.19 -0.02 15.58
N VAL A 36 -1.71 -1.19 15.91
CA VAL A 36 -1.67 -1.75 17.27
C VAL A 36 -0.52 -2.73 17.42
N SER A 37 -0.37 -3.63 16.44
CA SER A 37 0.58 -4.74 16.55
C SER A 37 1.19 -5.18 15.21
N GLY A 38 1.04 -4.38 14.16
CA GLY A 38 1.48 -4.73 12.82
C GLY A 38 2.53 -3.76 12.29
N LEU A 39 2.48 -3.52 10.98
CA LEU A 39 3.55 -2.83 10.28
C LEU A 39 3.63 -1.35 10.66
N CYS A 40 2.49 -0.68 10.81
CA CYS A 40 2.40 0.74 11.16
C CYS A 40 2.99 0.99 12.55
N SER A 41 2.64 0.17 13.54
CA SER A 41 3.18 0.31 14.90
C SER A 41 4.69 0.14 14.91
N LYS A 42 5.22 -0.81 14.12
CA LYS A 42 6.67 -1.02 13.99
C LYS A 42 7.37 0.12 13.25
N TYR A 43 6.79 0.61 12.16
CA TYR A 43 7.35 1.72 11.38
C TYR A 43 7.47 3.01 12.20
N LYS A 44 6.50 3.27 13.08
CA LYS A 44 6.48 4.41 13.99
C LYS A 44 7.61 4.45 15.02
N GLU A 45 8.26 3.31 15.28
CA GLU A 45 9.43 3.29 16.17
C GLU A 45 10.61 4.06 15.58
N HIS A 46 10.63 4.24 14.25
CA HIS A 46 11.74 4.87 13.52
C HIS A 46 11.33 6.12 12.74
N HIS A 47 10.05 6.25 12.34
CA HIS A 47 9.56 7.31 11.48
C HIS A 47 8.29 7.96 12.01
N THR A 48 8.13 9.26 11.77
CA THR A 48 6.85 9.93 12.04
C THR A 48 5.87 9.65 10.89
N THR A 49 4.66 9.25 11.24
CA THR A 49 3.60 8.93 10.27
C THR A 49 2.34 9.73 10.54
N ARG A 50 1.69 10.19 9.48
CA ARG A 50 0.35 10.77 9.54
C ARG A 50 -0.68 9.73 9.16
N LEU A 51 -1.65 9.50 10.04
CA LEU A 51 -2.63 8.42 9.86
C LEU A 51 -3.86 8.92 9.13
N TYR A 52 -4.30 8.19 8.12
CA TYR A 52 -5.48 8.47 7.33
C TYR A 52 -6.38 7.24 7.24
N LEU A 53 -7.69 7.46 7.23
CA LEU A 53 -8.61 6.51 6.62
C LEU A 53 -8.67 6.78 5.12
N LEU A 54 -8.92 5.74 4.32
CA LEU A 54 -8.93 5.86 2.86
C LEU A 54 -9.84 6.97 2.34
N GLN A 55 -11.02 7.12 2.93
CA GLN A 55 -11.96 8.17 2.52
C GLN A 55 -11.47 9.57 2.86
N ASP A 56 -10.79 9.75 3.98
CA ASP A 56 -10.27 11.06 4.42
C ASP A 56 -9.15 11.51 3.50
N PHE A 57 -8.22 10.61 3.17
CA PHE A 57 -7.15 10.88 2.21
C PHE A 57 -7.71 11.20 0.81
N SER A 58 -8.75 10.47 0.37
CA SER A 58 -9.37 10.69 -0.94
C SER A 58 -10.15 12.01 -1.04
N ASN A 59 -10.60 12.58 0.09
CA ASN A 59 -11.45 13.78 0.13
C ASN A 59 -10.72 15.03 0.68
N GLU A 60 -9.43 14.93 1.00
CA GLU A 60 -8.66 15.97 1.68
C GLU A 60 -8.64 17.33 0.93
N SER A 61 -8.99 17.34 -0.37
CA SER A 61 -9.14 18.56 -1.18
C SER A 61 -10.39 19.40 -0.84
N LYS A 62 -11.39 18.86 -0.13
CA LYS A 62 -12.68 19.55 0.09
C LYS A 62 -12.71 20.54 1.27
N THR A 63 -11.68 20.59 2.10
CA THR A 63 -11.69 21.38 3.36
C THR A 63 -10.82 22.65 3.27
N GLY A 64 -11.33 23.75 2.72
CA GLY A 64 -10.99 25.15 3.07
C GLY A 64 -9.57 25.73 2.93
N ASN A 65 -8.47 24.96 3.06
CA ASN A 65 -7.11 25.49 2.93
C ASN A 65 -6.64 25.51 1.47
N PRO A 66 -5.77 26.48 1.10
CA PRO A 66 -5.16 26.52 -0.22
C PRO A 66 -4.40 25.22 -0.52
N SER A 67 -4.59 24.69 -1.73
CA SER A 67 -4.08 23.39 -2.20
C SER A 67 -2.56 23.24 -2.02
N SER A 68 -1.80 24.33 -2.15
CA SER A 68 -0.34 24.35 -2.04
C SER A 68 0.19 24.05 -0.63
N GLN A 69 -0.40 24.63 0.42
CA GLN A 69 0.03 24.38 1.81
C GLN A 69 -0.28 22.95 2.27
N LYS A 70 -1.40 22.39 1.80
CA LYS A 70 -1.78 21.01 2.07
C LYS A 70 -0.84 20.02 1.38
N HIS A 71 -0.49 20.31 0.13
CA HIS A 71 0.47 19.50 -0.62
C HIS A 71 1.81 19.43 0.11
N LEU A 72 2.34 20.56 0.58
CA LEU A 72 3.57 20.59 1.39
C LEU A 72 3.48 19.65 2.61
N SER A 73 2.36 19.68 3.35
CA SER A 73 2.20 18.84 4.56
C SER A 73 2.17 17.33 4.30
N LEU A 74 1.94 16.89 3.05
CA LEU A 74 2.00 15.48 2.66
C LEU A 74 3.44 14.98 2.46
N PHE A 75 4.41 15.88 2.26
CA PHE A 75 5.82 15.51 2.11
C PHE A 75 6.60 15.52 3.43
N ASP A 76 6.07 16.13 4.48
CA ASP A 76 6.74 16.22 5.78
C ASP A 76 6.78 14.87 6.52
N GLN A 77 5.80 14.01 6.28
CA GLN A 77 5.62 12.73 6.98
C GLN A 77 5.02 11.68 6.05
N THR A 78 5.38 10.40 6.28
CA THR A 78 4.75 9.30 5.55
C THR A 78 3.25 9.25 5.86
N SER A 79 2.43 9.37 4.81
CA SER A 79 0.98 9.23 4.91
C SER A 79 0.61 7.74 5.00
N TRP A 80 0.16 7.29 6.17
CA TRP A 80 -0.25 5.91 6.40
C TRP A 80 -1.76 5.78 6.25
N ILE A 81 -2.20 5.20 5.13
CA ILE A 81 -3.60 5.13 4.72
C ILE A 81 -4.13 3.73 5.04
N PHE A 82 -5.05 3.66 5.99
CA PHE A 82 -5.74 2.43 6.35
C PHE A 82 -6.89 2.18 5.38
N CYS A 83 -6.71 1.18 4.53
CA CYS A 83 -7.61 0.87 3.43
C CYS A 83 -8.82 0.03 3.85
N ASN A 84 -8.72 -0.76 4.92
CA ASN A 84 -9.83 -1.56 5.44
C ASN A 84 -10.11 -1.29 6.93
N GLY A 85 -10.13 -0.02 7.32
CA GLY A 85 -10.45 0.37 8.69
C GLY A 85 -9.30 0.14 9.68
N ARG A 86 -9.57 0.41 10.96
CA ARG A 86 -8.60 0.34 12.06
C ARG A 86 -9.27 -0.14 13.33
N SER A 87 -8.66 -1.11 14.00
CA SER A 87 -9.21 -1.68 15.24
C SER A 87 -9.16 -0.72 16.43
N ASP A 88 -8.21 0.22 16.45
CA ASP A 88 -8.03 1.17 17.54
C ASP A 88 -8.84 2.48 17.37
N PHE A 89 -9.52 2.63 16.23
CA PHE A 89 -10.29 3.81 15.91
C PHE A 89 -11.76 3.61 16.25
N ARG A 90 -12.30 4.41 17.18
CA ARG A 90 -13.70 4.31 17.65
C ARG A 90 -14.72 5.02 16.74
N GLY A 91 -14.35 5.35 15.50
CA GLY A 91 -15.27 5.94 14.53
C GLY A 91 -15.97 4.89 13.67
N ASN A 92 -16.84 5.33 12.77
CA ASN A 92 -17.70 4.46 11.95
C ASN A 92 -16.98 3.77 10.77
N GLU A 93 -15.66 3.61 10.83
CA GLU A 93 -14.85 2.99 9.76
C GLU A 93 -14.23 1.67 10.21
N GLU A 94 -15.11 0.73 10.53
CA GLU A 94 -14.75 -0.66 10.81
C GLU A 94 -14.23 -1.37 9.56
N SER A 95 -13.49 -2.46 9.78
CA SER A 95 -13.10 -3.36 8.71
C SER A 95 -14.30 -4.16 8.22
N CYS A 96 -14.25 -4.56 6.95
CA CYS A 96 -15.33 -5.33 6.34
C CYS A 96 -14.80 -6.41 5.40
N ASP A 97 -15.70 -7.31 5.01
CA ASP A 97 -15.43 -8.36 4.03
C ASP A 97 -15.19 -7.78 2.62
N GLU A 98 -14.60 -8.59 1.73
CA GLU A 98 -14.22 -8.15 0.38
C GLU A 98 -15.39 -7.60 -0.44
N ILE A 99 -16.58 -8.21 -0.34
CA ILE A 99 -17.75 -7.79 -1.14
C ILE A 99 -18.23 -6.42 -0.65
N THR A 100 -18.32 -6.25 0.67
CA THR A 100 -18.67 -4.96 1.27
C THR A 100 -17.62 -3.91 0.92
N TRP A 101 -16.33 -4.24 1.01
CA TRP A 101 -15.23 -3.33 0.70
C TRP A 101 -15.30 -2.82 -0.74
N ILE A 102 -15.51 -3.72 -1.71
CA ILE A 102 -15.64 -3.35 -3.13
C ILE A 102 -16.81 -2.38 -3.33
N ARG A 103 -17.94 -2.64 -2.68
CA ARG A 103 -19.16 -1.82 -2.80
C ARG A 103 -19.00 -0.43 -2.17
N THR A 104 -18.29 -0.31 -1.06
CA THR A 104 -18.29 0.93 -0.25
C THR A 104 -16.99 1.72 -0.31
N LYS A 105 -15.84 1.05 -0.41
CA LYS A 105 -14.50 1.65 -0.26
C LYS A 105 -13.70 1.74 -1.57
N LYS A 106 -13.92 0.88 -2.57
CA LYS A 106 -13.19 0.91 -3.87
C LYS A 106 -13.24 2.27 -4.57
N LYS A 107 -14.36 2.99 -4.47
CA LYS A 107 -14.49 4.34 -5.04
C LYS A 107 -13.51 5.36 -4.44
N TYR A 108 -13.15 5.20 -3.16
CA TYR A 108 -12.20 6.07 -2.48
C TYR A 108 -10.76 5.68 -2.81
N LEU A 109 -10.49 4.37 -2.98
CA LEU A 109 -9.23 3.87 -3.52
C LEU A 109 -8.93 4.53 -4.86
N LYS A 110 -9.85 4.42 -5.82
CA LYS A 110 -9.69 5.02 -7.15
C LYS A 110 -9.34 6.50 -7.07
N LYS A 111 -10.12 7.28 -6.30
CA LYS A 111 -9.86 8.71 -6.09
C LYS A 111 -8.50 8.99 -5.48
N ALA A 112 -8.08 8.20 -4.49
CA ALA A 112 -6.79 8.36 -3.84
C ALA A 112 -5.64 8.09 -4.82
N VAL A 113 -5.73 7.04 -5.62
CA VAL A 113 -4.72 6.69 -6.62
C VAL A 113 -4.63 7.76 -7.72
N THR A 114 -5.75 8.13 -8.35
CA THR A 114 -5.77 9.20 -9.36
C THR A 114 -5.19 10.50 -8.81
N ARG A 115 -5.59 10.91 -7.60
CA ARG A 115 -5.04 12.11 -6.95
C ARG A 115 -3.51 12.03 -6.79
N ILE A 116 -2.99 10.87 -6.38
CA ILE A 116 -1.55 10.70 -6.22
C ILE A 116 -0.83 10.82 -7.57
N CYS A 117 -1.33 10.15 -8.60
CA CYS A 117 -0.69 10.08 -9.91
C CYS A 117 -0.80 11.38 -10.72
N ASP A 118 -1.94 12.08 -10.64
CA ASP A 118 -2.23 13.25 -11.49
C ASP A 118 -1.99 14.59 -10.80
N GLU A 119 -2.21 14.67 -9.48
CA GLU A 119 -2.19 15.95 -8.75
C GLU A 119 -0.99 16.11 -7.83
N ILE A 120 -0.48 15.02 -7.24
CA ILE A 120 0.49 15.09 -6.14
C ILE A 120 1.91 14.79 -6.63
N LEU A 121 2.13 13.60 -7.17
CA LEU A 121 3.46 13.12 -7.54
C LEU A 121 3.66 13.31 -9.05
N PRO A 122 4.78 13.90 -9.49
CA PRO A 122 5.08 13.99 -10.91
C PRO A 122 5.10 12.62 -11.59
N HIS A 123 4.67 12.56 -12.84
CA HIS A 123 4.69 11.32 -13.61
C HIS A 123 6.10 10.69 -13.60
N ARG A 124 6.18 9.37 -13.35
CA ARG A 124 7.43 8.57 -13.30
C ARG A 124 8.41 8.94 -12.17
N SER A 125 7.97 9.63 -11.13
CA SER A 125 8.82 10.02 -9.99
C SER A 125 8.82 9.03 -8.81
N PHE A 126 8.03 7.95 -8.88
CA PHE A 126 7.87 7.01 -7.77
C PHE A 126 7.72 5.57 -8.26
N ILE A 127 8.05 4.63 -7.37
CA ILE A 127 7.81 3.19 -7.52
C ILE A 127 6.70 2.78 -6.55
N VAL A 128 5.75 1.99 -7.04
CA VAL A 128 4.71 1.34 -6.23
C VAL A 128 5.19 -0.07 -5.87
N LEU A 129 5.44 -0.29 -4.59
CA LEU A 129 5.90 -1.55 -4.05
C LEU A 129 4.72 -2.31 -3.44
N PHE A 130 4.30 -3.40 -4.06
CA PHE A 130 3.38 -4.36 -3.47
C PHE A 130 4.16 -5.35 -2.62
N LEU A 131 3.82 -5.44 -1.33
CA LEU A 131 4.43 -6.35 -0.38
C LEU A 131 3.36 -7.32 0.14
N LEU A 132 3.38 -8.56 -0.36
CA LEU A 132 2.36 -9.58 -0.09
C LEU A 132 2.79 -10.45 1.11
N LEU A 133 2.39 -10.04 2.31
CA LEU A 133 2.84 -10.64 3.59
C LEU A 133 1.88 -11.69 4.16
N SER A 134 0.63 -11.71 3.70
CA SER A 134 -0.40 -12.67 4.12
C SER A 134 -1.31 -13.05 2.94
N PRO A 135 -2.27 -13.99 3.10
CA PRO A 135 -3.16 -14.40 2.01
C PRO A 135 -3.82 -13.21 1.32
N VAL A 136 -3.71 -13.16 -0.01
CA VAL A 136 -4.17 -12.02 -0.80
C VAL A 136 -5.68 -11.94 -0.84
N GLN A 137 -6.18 -10.72 -0.70
CA GLN A 137 -7.59 -10.36 -0.81
C GLN A 137 -7.83 -9.51 -2.06
N LYS A 138 -9.05 -9.55 -2.59
CA LYS A 138 -9.42 -8.81 -3.80
C LYS A 138 -9.11 -7.29 -3.76
N PRO A 139 -9.25 -6.57 -2.62
CA PRO A 139 -8.87 -5.16 -2.53
C PRO A 139 -7.40 -4.84 -2.87
N LEU A 140 -6.45 -5.76 -2.60
CA LEU A 140 -5.05 -5.58 -3.00
C LEU A 140 -4.90 -5.64 -4.52
N VAL A 141 -5.64 -6.53 -5.16
CA VAL A 141 -5.65 -6.69 -6.63
C VAL A 141 -6.32 -5.49 -7.28
N ASP A 142 -7.43 -5.01 -6.72
CA ASP A 142 -8.07 -3.76 -7.16
C ASP A 142 -7.08 -2.59 -7.07
N THR A 143 -6.26 -2.52 -6.03
CA THR A 143 -5.21 -1.49 -5.88
C THR A 143 -4.15 -1.60 -6.97
N PHE A 144 -3.71 -2.82 -7.30
CA PHE A 144 -2.82 -3.04 -8.44
C PHE A 144 -3.43 -2.55 -9.76
N GLN A 145 -4.70 -2.87 -10.01
CA GLN A 145 -5.38 -2.46 -11.25
C GLN A 145 -5.50 -0.94 -11.39
N GLU A 146 -5.79 -0.22 -10.30
CA GLU A 146 -5.85 1.25 -10.33
C GLU A 146 -4.45 1.84 -10.63
N PHE A 147 -3.40 1.40 -9.93
CA PHE A 147 -2.03 1.88 -10.21
C PHE A 147 -1.54 1.49 -11.61
N TYR A 148 -1.77 0.26 -12.05
CA TYR A 148 -1.41 -0.21 -13.39
C TYR A 148 -2.06 0.66 -14.48
N THR A 149 -3.34 1.01 -14.30
CA THR A 149 -4.07 1.89 -15.23
C THR A 149 -3.49 3.31 -15.24
N GLU A 150 -3.35 3.92 -14.06
CA GLU A 150 -2.88 5.31 -13.92
C GLU A 150 -1.41 5.50 -14.33
N MET A 151 -0.59 4.45 -14.19
CA MET A 151 0.83 4.47 -14.54
C MET A 151 1.13 3.95 -15.96
N ASN A 152 0.10 3.55 -16.72
CA ASN A 152 0.19 2.98 -18.07
C ASN A 152 1.07 1.73 -18.20
N GLY A 153 1.14 0.90 -17.15
CA GLY A 153 1.95 -0.31 -17.18
C GLY A 153 2.52 -0.73 -15.83
N THR A 154 3.55 -1.57 -15.89
CA THR A 154 4.22 -2.15 -14.71
C THR A 154 5.64 -1.65 -14.51
N GLU A 155 6.13 -0.73 -15.36
CA GLU A 155 7.52 -0.26 -15.36
C GLU A 155 7.97 0.33 -14.01
N TYR A 156 7.02 0.84 -13.23
CA TYR A 156 7.24 1.43 -11.90
C TYR A 156 6.50 0.68 -10.79
N ILE A 157 6.11 -0.56 -11.04
CA ILE A 157 5.45 -1.43 -10.07
C ILE A 157 6.40 -2.59 -9.76
N VAL A 158 6.60 -2.86 -8.48
CA VAL A 158 7.36 -4.04 -8.02
C VAL A 158 6.48 -4.82 -7.07
N CYS A 159 6.36 -6.13 -7.26
CA CYS A 159 5.66 -7.03 -6.34
C CYS A 159 6.67 -7.92 -5.62
N ILE A 160 6.59 -7.98 -4.29
CA ILE A 160 7.44 -8.84 -3.45
C ILE A 160 6.53 -9.78 -2.67
N ALA A 161 6.81 -11.08 -2.77
CA ALA A 161 6.08 -12.11 -2.06
C ALA A 161 7.02 -13.24 -1.64
N GLU A 162 7.18 -13.44 -0.33
CA GLU A 162 7.92 -14.61 0.17
C GLU A 162 7.18 -15.92 -0.16
N SER A 163 5.85 -15.93 0.00
CA SER A 163 5.02 -17.09 -0.31
C SER A 163 4.66 -17.13 -1.79
N LYS A 164 5.08 -18.22 -2.46
CA LYS A 164 4.62 -18.55 -3.83
C LYS A 164 3.11 -18.70 -3.92
N GLU A 165 2.47 -19.21 -2.86
CA GLU A 165 1.01 -19.35 -2.81
C GLU A 165 0.31 -17.99 -2.83
N ASN A 166 0.79 -17.04 -2.01
CA ASN A 166 0.26 -15.68 -1.99
C ASN A 166 0.45 -15.00 -3.35
N TYR A 167 1.64 -15.13 -3.94
CA TYR A 167 1.92 -14.62 -5.28
C TYR A 167 0.99 -15.22 -6.33
N ASN A 168 0.89 -16.56 -6.40
CA ASN A 168 0.06 -17.23 -7.40
C ASN A 168 -1.41 -16.82 -7.27
N LYS A 169 -1.93 -16.69 -6.04
CA LYS A 169 -3.29 -16.20 -5.80
C LYS A 169 -3.45 -14.76 -6.32
N TRP A 170 -2.51 -13.88 -6.03
CA TRP A 170 -2.53 -12.50 -6.50
C TRP A 170 -2.44 -12.41 -8.03
N ALA A 171 -1.47 -13.09 -8.65
CA ALA A 171 -1.25 -13.09 -10.09
C ALA A 171 -2.46 -13.65 -10.83
N ASN A 172 -3.08 -14.74 -10.34
CA ASN A 172 -4.27 -15.31 -10.94
C ASN A 172 -5.48 -14.37 -10.93
N LEU A 173 -5.55 -13.45 -9.98
CA LEU A 173 -6.60 -12.44 -9.91
C LEU A 173 -6.23 -11.20 -10.75
N ALA A 174 -4.96 -10.80 -10.72
CA ALA A 174 -4.44 -9.65 -11.46
C ALA A 174 -4.38 -9.89 -12.98
N GLN A 175 -4.33 -11.16 -13.41
CA GLN A 175 -4.15 -11.51 -14.83
C GLN A 175 -5.28 -11.02 -15.75
N VAL A 176 -6.41 -10.62 -15.16
CA VAL A 176 -7.54 -10.01 -15.88
C VAL A 176 -7.15 -8.69 -16.55
N SER A 177 -6.11 -8.01 -16.03
CA SER A 177 -5.68 -6.69 -16.51
C SER A 177 -4.24 -6.64 -17.03
N CYS A 178 -3.42 -7.65 -16.72
CA CYS A 178 -1.99 -7.69 -17.03
C CYS A 178 -1.58 -9.14 -17.30
N SER A 179 -0.76 -9.45 -18.31
CA SER A 179 -0.40 -10.85 -18.58
C SER A 179 0.43 -11.46 -17.43
N ILE A 180 0.34 -12.78 -17.23
CA ILE A 180 1.16 -13.48 -16.22
C ILE A 180 2.65 -13.22 -16.45
N GLU A 181 3.11 -13.24 -17.70
CA GLU A 181 4.51 -12.99 -18.04
C GLU A 181 4.98 -11.59 -17.60
N THR A 182 4.15 -10.56 -17.78
CA THR A 182 4.46 -9.21 -17.30
C THR A 182 4.43 -9.13 -15.78
N LEU A 183 3.48 -9.82 -15.12
CA LEU A 183 3.43 -9.90 -13.66
C LEU A 183 4.68 -10.59 -13.09
N GLU A 184 5.19 -11.64 -13.74
CA GLU A 184 6.42 -12.33 -13.34
C GLU A 184 7.65 -11.43 -13.48
N GLN A 185 7.74 -10.64 -14.56
CA GLN A 185 8.85 -9.72 -14.81
C GLN A 185 8.97 -8.60 -13.76
N CYS A 186 7.85 -8.18 -13.17
CA CYS A 186 7.84 -7.13 -12.14
C CYS A 186 7.85 -7.69 -10.70
N SER A 187 8.06 -9.00 -10.53
CA SER A 187 7.92 -9.68 -9.23
C SER A 187 9.19 -10.34 -8.70
N VAL A 188 9.39 -10.26 -7.38
CA VAL A 188 10.37 -11.01 -6.60
C VAL A 188 9.63 -12.02 -5.73
N VAL A 189 9.67 -13.29 -6.12
CA VAL A 189 8.86 -14.35 -5.49
C VAL A 189 9.75 -15.42 -4.86
N GLY A 190 9.43 -15.83 -3.63
CA GLY A 190 10.12 -16.92 -2.94
C GLY A 190 11.37 -16.49 -2.16
N MET A 191 11.76 -15.22 -2.22
CA MET A 191 12.84 -14.68 -1.41
C MET A 191 12.34 -14.43 0.02
N LYS A 192 13.05 -14.98 1.01
CA LYS A 192 12.71 -14.74 2.42
C LYS A 192 12.87 -13.27 2.78
N LEU A 193 11.95 -12.72 3.58
CA LEU A 193 12.03 -11.35 4.09
C LEU A 193 13.35 -11.11 4.84
N SER A 194 13.84 -12.10 5.59
CA SER A 194 15.14 -12.01 6.26
C SER A 194 16.31 -11.82 5.29
N HIS A 195 16.22 -12.37 4.07
CA HIS A 195 17.24 -12.17 3.04
C HIS A 195 17.10 -10.79 2.39
N ILE A 196 15.87 -10.35 2.10
CA ILE A 196 15.62 -8.99 1.58
C ILE A 196 16.17 -7.94 2.57
N ASP A 197 15.89 -8.12 3.85
CA ASP A 197 16.36 -7.27 4.94
C ASP A 197 17.88 -7.28 5.10
N ALA A 198 18.54 -8.39 4.73
CA ALA A 198 20.00 -8.48 4.72
C ALA A 198 20.61 -7.79 3.50
N THR A 199 20.00 -7.91 2.32
CA THR A 199 20.49 -7.30 1.07
C THR A 199 20.58 -5.79 1.16
N ILE A 200 19.63 -5.12 1.83
CA ILE A 200 19.61 -3.65 1.97
C ILE A 200 20.58 -3.15 3.06
N ARG A 201 21.05 -4.04 3.96
CA ARG A 201 22.04 -3.71 4.99
C ARG A 201 23.50 -3.83 4.53
N ALA A 202 23.75 -4.50 3.40
CA ALA A 202 25.08 -4.71 2.82
C ALA A 202 25.45 -3.57 1.88
#